data_AF-A0A7S0UEJ1-F1
#
_entry.id   AF-A0A7S0UEJ1-F1
#
_cell.length_a   1.000
_cell.length_b   1.000
_cell.length_c   1.000
_cell.angle_alpha   90.00
_cell.angle_beta   90.00
_cell.angle_gamma   90.00
#
_symmetry.space_group_name_H-M   'P 1'
#
loop_
_entity.id
_entity.type
_entity.pdbx_description
1 polymer ?
#
loop_
_entity_poly.entity_id
_entity_poly.type
_entity_poly.pdbx_seq_one_letter_code
_entity_poly.pdbx_strand_id
1 'polypeptide(L)'
;RGKARGVLDKESPAVKEEILQMIASYLAEEGYTASALMLQDESNLRKADTRKEETERSQRWKTVKRAIIEGDWAEVEKFCNKSSIKSMKNFLYCVYKQQYLELVDGQEYQKAFTYLTKKLKPFEALQSHPDEFKNLCYLLTCKNISDVDK
;
A
#
# COMPACT_ATOMS: atom_id res chain seq x y z
N ARG A 1 -41.96 11.81 -4.28
CA ARG A 1 -41.73 12.20 -2.87
C ARG A 1 -41.69 10.92 -2.03
N GLY A 2 -40.53 10.56 -1.49
CA GLY A 2 -40.35 9.38 -0.63
C GLY A 2 -38.90 9.36 -0.13
N LYS A 3 -38.69 10.00 1.03
CA LYS A 3 -37.39 10.24 1.66
C LYS A 3 -36.86 8.92 2.20
N ALA A 4 -35.76 8.40 1.65
CA ALA A 4 -35.04 7.26 2.23
C ALA A 4 -34.52 7.70 3.60
N ARG A 5 -35.07 7.06 4.64
CA ARG A 5 -34.74 7.28 6.05
C ARG A 5 -33.32 6.74 6.28
N GLY A 6 -32.46 7.56 6.87
CA GLY A 6 -31.02 7.38 6.94
C GLY A 6 -30.58 5.97 7.34
N VAL A 7 -29.82 5.34 6.45
CA VAL A 7 -29.04 4.15 6.78
C VAL A 7 -27.84 4.67 7.57
N LEU A 8 -27.95 4.67 8.90
CA LEU A 8 -26.78 4.84 9.76
C LEU A 8 -25.89 3.63 9.53
N ASP A 9 -24.79 3.85 8.79
CA ASP A 9 -23.78 2.83 8.58
C ASP A 9 -23.07 2.57 9.91
N LYS A 10 -23.46 1.49 10.59
CA LYS A 10 -22.92 1.05 11.88
C LYS A 10 -21.43 0.70 11.80
N GLU A 11 -20.92 0.39 10.61
CA GLU A 11 -19.50 0.12 10.41
C GLU A 11 -18.69 1.41 10.27
N SER A 12 -19.33 2.54 9.95
CA SER A 12 -18.60 3.78 9.73
C SER A 12 -17.97 4.31 11.03
N PRO A 13 -16.65 4.62 11.01
CA PRO A 13 -15.96 5.12 12.18
C PRO A 13 -16.50 6.48 12.65
N ALA A 14 -17.02 7.29 11.72
CA ALA A 14 -17.67 8.57 12.01
C ALA A 14 -18.94 8.40 12.86
N VAL A 15 -19.80 7.43 12.53
CA VAL A 15 -21.03 7.17 13.33
C VAL A 15 -20.66 6.66 14.73
N LYS A 16 -19.61 5.84 14.85
CA LYS A 16 -19.11 5.40 16.17
C LYS A 16 -18.62 6.58 17.01
N GLU A 17 -17.93 7.54 16.40
CA GLU A 17 -17.45 8.76 17.06
C GLU A 17 -18.61 9.67 17.51
N GLU A 18 -19.61 9.87 16.65
CA GLU A 18 -20.82 10.65 16.98
C GLU A 18 -21.60 10.01 18.15
N ILE A 19 -21.73 8.68 18.16
CA ILE A 19 -22.37 7.95 19.26
C ILE A 19 -21.60 8.17 20.58
N LEU A 20 -20.28 8.08 20.56
CA LEU A 20 -19.45 8.31 21.75
C LEU A 20 -19.59 9.74 22.29
N GLN A 21 -19.66 10.74 21.40
CA GLN A 21 -19.93 12.13 21.79
C GLN A 21 -21.31 12.32 22.38
N MET A 22 -22.33 11.67 21.81
CA MET A 22 -23.70 11.71 22.34
C MET A 22 -23.78 11.08 23.73
N ILE A 23 -23.10 9.95 23.96
CA ILE A 23 -23.02 9.29 25.28
C ILE A 23 -22.28 10.20 26.29
N ALA A 24 -21.15 10.80 25.90
CA ALA A 24 -20.42 11.71 26.78
C ALA A 24 -21.27 12.93 27.18
N SER A 25 -22.04 13.48 26.24
CA SER A 25 -22.95 14.61 26.49
C SER A 25 -24.06 14.22 27.46
N TYR A 26 -24.68 13.07 27.25
CA TYR A 26 -25.71 12.53 28.17
C TYR A 26 -25.17 12.31 29.59
N LEU A 27 -23.97 11.71 29.71
CA LEU A 27 -23.34 11.49 31.01
C LEU A 27 -23.04 12.81 31.74
N ALA A 28 -22.67 13.86 31.02
CA ALA A 28 -22.44 15.17 31.62
C ALA A 28 -23.76 15.82 32.10
N GLU A 29 -24.84 15.69 31.32
CA GLU A 29 -26.17 16.24 31.66
C GLU A 29 -26.78 15.58 32.91
N GLU A 30 -26.60 14.27 33.08
CA GLU A 30 -27.07 13.51 34.26
C GLU A 30 -26.16 13.66 35.50
N GLY A 31 -25.08 14.46 35.41
CA GLY A 31 -24.16 14.72 36.51
C GLY A 31 -23.02 13.71 36.67
N TYR A 32 -22.90 12.71 35.79
CA TYR A 32 -21.77 11.77 35.72
C TYR A 32 -20.53 12.39 35.05
N THR A 33 -20.15 13.58 35.50
CA THR A 33 -19.09 14.41 34.89
C THR A 33 -17.73 13.71 34.83
N ALA A 34 -17.37 12.95 35.86
CA ALA A 34 -16.12 12.18 35.88
C ALA A 34 -16.08 11.09 34.78
N SER A 35 -17.19 10.39 34.57
CA SER A 35 -17.32 9.35 33.54
C SER A 35 -17.33 9.95 32.13
N ALA A 36 -18.00 11.09 31.95
CA ALA A 36 -18.00 11.83 30.69
C ALA A 36 -16.58 12.28 30.29
N LEU A 37 -15.81 12.80 31.24
CA LEU A 37 -14.43 13.25 31.01
C LEU A 37 -13.50 12.08 30.66
N MET A 38 -13.57 10.97 31.43
CA MET A 38 -12.77 9.78 31.13
C MET A 38 -13.06 9.21 29.74
N LEU A 39 -14.34 9.15 29.34
CA LEU A 39 -14.73 8.66 28.02
C LEU A 39 -14.16 9.54 26.90
N GLN A 40 -14.20 10.87 27.07
CA GLN A 40 -13.60 11.80 26.11
C GLN A 40 -12.09 11.62 26.01
N ASP A 41 -11.39 11.51 27.15
CA ASP A 41 -9.93 11.32 27.18
C ASP A 41 -9.52 10.03 26.47
N GLU A 42 -10.15 8.89 26.79
CA GLU A 42 -9.87 7.62 26.13
C GLU A 42 -10.17 7.67 24.62
N SER A 43 -11.26 8.34 24.22
CA SER A 43 -11.61 8.50 22.81
C SER A 43 -10.56 9.34 22.06
N ASN A 44 -10.02 10.38 22.69
CA ASN A 44 -8.99 11.25 22.13
C ASN A 44 -7.64 10.52 22.02
N LEU A 45 -7.27 9.73 23.03
CA LEU A 45 -6.07 8.90 22.99
C LEU A 45 -6.13 7.90 21.83
N ARG A 46 -7.25 7.19 21.66
CA ARG A 46 -7.43 6.27 20.53
C ARG A 46 -7.27 6.97 19.18
N LYS A 47 -7.86 8.15 18.98
CA LYS A 47 -7.70 8.94 17.75
C LYS A 47 -6.25 9.35 17.53
N ALA A 48 -5.56 9.77 18.59
CA ALA A 48 -4.16 10.15 18.50
C ALA A 48 -3.28 8.98 18.07
N ASP A 49 -3.53 7.78 18.59
CA ASP A 49 -2.79 6.57 18.20
C ASP A 49 -3.10 6.15 16.76
N THR A 50 -4.37 6.12 16.35
CA THR A 50 -4.73 5.84 14.95
C THR A 50 -4.10 6.85 13.99
N ARG A 51 -4.11 8.14 14.33
CA ARG A 51 -3.49 9.19 13.52
C ARG A 51 -1.97 9.04 13.42
N LYS A 52 -1.31 8.62 14.51
CA LYS A 52 0.13 8.32 14.49
C LYS A 52 0.42 7.14 13.56
N GLU A 53 -0.33 6.05 13.69
CA GLU A 53 -0.18 4.87 12.81
C GLU A 53 -0.38 5.21 11.34
N GLU A 54 -1.42 6.00 11.01
CA GLU A 54 -1.67 6.49 9.65
C GLU A 54 -0.54 7.38 9.15
N THR A 55 -0.03 8.26 10.00
CA THR A 55 1.09 9.16 9.65
C THR A 55 2.37 8.37 9.40
N GLU A 56 2.69 7.41 10.27
CA GLU A 56 3.83 6.51 10.08
C GLU A 56 3.69 5.68 8.81
N ARG A 57 2.49 5.15 8.54
CA ARG A 57 2.21 4.39 7.32
C ARG A 57 2.39 5.27 6.08
N SER A 58 1.87 6.50 6.10
CA SER A 58 2.03 7.48 5.02
C SER A 58 3.50 7.84 4.80
N GLN A 59 4.24 8.11 5.87
CA GLN A 59 5.68 8.41 5.81
C GLN A 59 6.46 7.23 5.23
N ARG A 60 6.18 6.00 5.68
CA ARG A 60 6.81 4.78 5.13
C ARG A 60 6.57 4.66 3.62
N TRP A 61 5.36 4.91 3.15
CA TRP A 61 5.06 4.90 1.72
C TRP A 61 5.76 6.02 0.94
N LYS A 62 5.89 7.21 1.53
CA LYS A 62 6.66 8.30 0.92
C LYS A 62 8.14 7.95 0.78
N THR A 63 8.75 7.35 1.80
CA THR A 63 10.15 6.89 1.76
C THR A 63 10.35 5.88 0.64
N VAL A 64 9.45 4.91 0.50
CA VAL A 64 9.57 3.86 -0.52
C VAL A 64 9.34 4.42 -1.91
N LYS A 65 8.37 5.32 -2.08
CA LYS A 65 8.18 6.02 -3.35
C LYS A 65 9.47 6.75 -3.76
N ARG A 66 10.12 7.43 -2.82
CA ARG A 66 11.40 8.10 -3.07
C ARG A 66 12.49 7.10 -3.45
N ALA A 67 12.66 6.02 -2.69
CA ALA A 67 13.65 4.98 -2.99
C ALA A 67 13.46 4.35 -4.38
N ILE A 68 12.21 4.13 -4.81
CA ILE A 68 11.90 3.65 -6.17
C ILE A 68 12.31 4.68 -7.24
N ILE A 69 12.04 5.97 -7.02
CA ILE A 69 12.40 7.04 -7.96
C ILE A 69 13.93 7.22 -8.03
N GLU A 70 14.63 7.04 -6.92
CA GLU A 70 16.09 7.16 -6.82
C GLU A 70 16.84 5.89 -7.26
N GLY A 71 16.13 4.78 -7.50
CA GLY A 71 16.73 3.49 -7.87
C GLY A 71 17.44 2.78 -6.72
N ASP A 72 17.18 3.13 -5.46
CA ASP A 72 17.71 2.42 -4.29
C ASP A 72 16.93 1.11 -4.06
N TRP A 73 17.24 0.11 -4.89
CA TRP A 73 16.61 -1.20 -4.83
C TRP A 73 16.89 -1.95 -3.53
N ALA A 74 17.97 -1.62 -2.81
CA ALA A 74 18.30 -2.25 -1.53
C ALA A 74 17.35 -1.78 -0.42
N GLU A 75 16.99 -0.49 -0.40
CA GLU A 75 15.97 0.04 0.51
C GLU A 75 14.57 -0.49 0.16
N VAL A 76 14.23 -0.56 -1.13
CA VAL A 76 12.95 -1.10 -1.61
C VAL A 76 12.80 -2.58 -1.24
N GLU A 77 13.83 -3.40 -1.39
CA GLU A 77 13.76 -4.84 -1.03
C GLU A 77 13.56 -5.04 0.48
N LYS A 78 14.20 -4.23 1.34
CA LYS A 78 13.95 -4.24 2.79
C LYS A 78 12.49 -3.94 3.12
N PHE A 79 11.86 -3.05 2.37
CA PHE A 79 10.46 -2.73 2.54
C PHE A 79 9.53 -3.85 2.03
N CYS A 80 9.80 -4.40 0.85
CA CYS A 80 9.06 -5.51 0.26
C CYS A 80 9.09 -6.79 1.10
N ASN A 81 10.15 -6.99 1.88
CA ASN A 81 10.29 -8.14 2.79
C ASN A 81 9.41 -8.07 4.05
N LYS A 82 8.73 -6.94 4.31
CA LYS A 82 7.79 -6.82 5.43
C LYS A 82 6.50 -7.62 5.15
N SER A 83 5.98 -8.32 6.16
CA SER A 83 4.83 -9.25 6.03
C SER A 83 3.60 -8.61 5.38
N SER A 84 3.29 -7.35 5.72
CA SER A 84 2.15 -6.60 5.19
C SER A 84 2.23 -6.32 3.68
N ILE A 85 3.41 -6.44 3.07
CA ILE A 85 3.66 -6.10 1.66
C ILE A 85 3.85 -7.34 0.81
N LYS A 86 4.30 -8.44 1.43
CA LYS A 86 4.31 -9.77 0.80
C LYS A 86 2.93 -10.20 0.29
N SER A 87 1.86 -9.71 0.90
CA SER A 87 0.49 -9.94 0.42
C SER A 87 0.13 -9.14 -0.83
N MET A 88 0.80 -8.01 -1.10
CA MET A 88 0.54 -7.12 -2.23
C MET A 88 1.26 -7.60 -3.50
N LYS A 89 0.88 -8.77 -4.01
CA LYS A 89 1.58 -9.44 -5.12
C LYS A 89 1.69 -8.59 -6.39
N ASN A 90 0.66 -7.80 -6.73
CA ASN A 90 0.69 -6.91 -7.91
C ASN A 90 1.73 -5.78 -7.75
N PHE A 91 1.82 -5.20 -6.54
CA PHE A 91 2.83 -4.18 -6.26
C PHE A 91 4.24 -4.75 -6.38
N LEU A 92 4.48 -5.93 -5.79
CA LEU A 92 5.77 -6.62 -5.89
C LEU A 92 6.13 -6.92 -7.34
N TYR A 93 5.17 -7.38 -8.15
CA TYR A 93 5.38 -7.61 -9.57
C TYR A 93 5.84 -6.34 -10.29
N CYS A 94 5.15 -5.21 -10.10
CA CYS A 94 5.54 -3.94 -10.73
C CYS A 94 6.94 -3.48 -10.30
N VAL A 95 7.27 -3.60 -9.00
CA VAL A 95 8.59 -3.25 -8.46
C VAL A 95 9.68 -4.12 -9.09
N TYR A 96 9.48 -5.44 -9.13
CA TYR A 96 10.44 -6.37 -9.74
C TYR A 96 10.56 -6.17 -11.26
N LYS A 97 9.46 -5.82 -11.93
CA LYS A 97 9.47 -5.51 -13.36
C LYS A 97 10.30 -4.25 -13.62
N GLN A 98 10.12 -3.19 -12.83
CA GLN A 98 10.90 -1.96 -12.98
C GLN A 98 12.40 -2.22 -12.76
N GLN A 99 12.78 -2.93 -11.69
CA GLN A 99 14.18 -3.28 -11.44
C GLN A 99 14.77 -4.14 -12.57
N TYR A 100 13.98 -5.05 -13.14
CA TYR A 100 14.40 -5.83 -14.31
C TYR A 100 14.66 -4.94 -15.53
N LEU A 101 13.76 -4.01 -15.83
CA LEU A 101 13.91 -3.10 -16.97
C LEU A 101 15.16 -2.22 -16.82
N GLU A 102 15.49 -1.76 -15.62
CA GLU A 102 16.73 -1.02 -15.36
C GLU A 102 17.99 -1.87 -15.56
N LEU A 103 17.97 -3.15 -15.19
CA LEU A 103 19.07 -4.07 -15.49
C LEU A 103 19.25 -4.30 -17.00
N VAL A 104 18.15 -4.34 -17.75
CA VAL A 104 18.20 -4.46 -19.22
C VAL A 104 18.73 -3.16 -19.84
N ASP A 105 18.27 -2.00 -19.38
CA ASP A 105 18.72 -0.69 -19.85
C ASP A 105 20.23 -0.47 -19.57
N GLY A 106 20.69 -0.89 -18.39
CA GLY A 106 22.11 -0.93 -18.01
C GLY A 106 22.94 -2.00 -18.72
N GLN A 107 22.35 -2.76 -19.67
CA GLN A 107 22.99 -3.85 -20.41
C GLN A 107 23.55 -4.98 -19.53
N GLU A 108 23.03 -5.12 -18.30
CA GLU A 108 23.41 -6.15 -17.34
C GLU A 108 22.61 -7.45 -17.57
N TYR A 109 22.59 -7.94 -18.81
CA TYR A 109 21.70 -9.02 -19.26
C TYR A 109 21.81 -10.32 -18.44
N GLN A 110 23.00 -10.68 -17.97
CA GLN A 110 23.19 -11.87 -17.13
C GLN A 110 22.51 -11.76 -15.76
N LYS A 111 22.56 -10.56 -15.16
CA LYS A 111 21.84 -10.26 -13.91
C LYS A 111 20.34 -10.19 -14.17
N ALA A 112 19.93 -9.53 -15.27
CA ALA A 112 18.53 -9.43 -15.69
C ALA A 112 17.91 -10.82 -15.90
N PHE A 113 18.59 -11.76 -16.57
CA PHE A 113 18.12 -13.14 -16.77
C PHE A 113 17.94 -13.89 -15.46
N THR A 114 18.92 -13.76 -14.55
CA THR A 114 18.84 -14.38 -13.21
C THR A 114 17.67 -13.80 -12.43
N TYR A 115 17.47 -12.49 -12.50
CA TYR A 115 16.40 -11.77 -11.83
C TYR A 115 15.01 -12.16 -12.38
N LEU A 116 14.87 -12.22 -13.71
CA LEU A 116 13.66 -12.66 -14.39
C LEU A 116 13.25 -14.07 -13.94
N THR A 117 14.20 -15.00 -13.93
CA THR A 117 13.94 -16.41 -13.59
C THR A 117 13.63 -16.61 -12.10
N LYS A 118 14.32 -15.90 -11.21
CA LYS A 118 14.17 -16.10 -9.75
C LYS A 118 13.06 -15.27 -9.12
N LYS A 119 12.85 -14.03 -9.59
CA LYS A 119 11.95 -13.05 -8.95
C LYS A 119 10.67 -12.82 -9.72
N LEU A 120 10.70 -12.79 -11.06
CA LEU A 120 9.52 -12.49 -11.88
C LEU A 120 8.73 -13.73 -12.28
N LYS A 121 9.39 -14.85 -12.60
CA LYS A 121 8.73 -16.11 -12.99
C LYS A 121 7.65 -16.61 -12.00
N PRO A 122 7.85 -16.55 -10.67
CA PRO A 122 6.80 -16.93 -9.70
C PRO A 122 5.53 -16.06 -9.76
N PHE A 123 5.61 -14.89 -10.39
CA PHE A 123 4.53 -13.91 -10.52
C PHE A 123 3.95 -13.89 -11.95
N GLU A 124 4.30 -14.86 -12.81
CA GLU A 124 3.81 -14.96 -14.19
C GLU A 124 2.27 -14.98 -14.27
N ALA A 125 1.60 -15.61 -13.31
CA ALA A 125 0.14 -15.65 -13.23
C ALA A 125 -0.53 -14.29 -12.93
N LEU A 126 0.24 -13.25 -12.60
CA LEU A 126 -0.25 -11.90 -12.26
C LEU A 126 -0.07 -10.90 -13.41
N GLN A 127 0.22 -11.42 -14.61
CA GLN A 127 0.39 -10.59 -15.80
C GLN A 127 -0.89 -9.86 -16.15
N SER A 128 -0.72 -8.62 -16.59
CA SER A 128 -1.82 -7.82 -17.11
C SER A 128 -2.18 -8.24 -18.54
N HIS A 129 -1.20 -8.78 -19.29
CA HIS A 129 -1.39 -9.25 -20.66
C HIS A 129 -0.83 -10.66 -20.89
N PRO A 130 -1.49 -11.49 -21.72
CA PRO A 130 -1.08 -12.89 -21.96
C PRO A 130 0.36 -13.07 -22.45
N ASP A 131 0.93 -12.07 -23.14
CA ASP A 131 2.27 -12.11 -23.72
C ASP A 131 3.31 -11.31 -22.92
N GLU A 132 2.94 -10.79 -21.76
CA GLU A 132 3.82 -9.90 -20.99
C GLU A 132 5.11 -10.61 -20.56
N PHE A 133 5.06 -11.88 -20.11
CA PHE A 133 6.29 -12.63 -19.81
C PHE A 133 7.19 -12.79 -21.03
N LYS A 134 6.56 -13.12 -22.16
CA LYS A 134 7.25 -13.43 -23.40
C LYS A 134 7.99 -12.20 -23.90
N ASN A 135 7.35 -11.04 -23.80
CA ASN A 135 7.95 -9.75 -24.10
C ASN A 135 9.12 -9.43 -23.15
N LEU A 136 8.98 -9.72 -21.84
CA LEU A 136 10.09 -9.58 -20.89
C LEU A 136 11.27 -10.49 -21.27
N CYS A 137 11.03 -11.74 -21.66
CA CYS A 137 12.09 -12.64 -22.15
C CYS A 137 12.75 -12.11 -23.43
N TYR A 138 11.97 -11.55 -24.35
CA TYR A 138 12.45 -10.98 -25.61
C TYR A 138 13.34 -9.74 -25.38
N LEU A 139 13.09 -8.95 -24.34
CA LEU A 139 13.94 -7.81 -23.98
C LEU A 139 15.40 -8.20 -23.68
N LEU A 140 15.68 -9.46 -23.29
CA LEU A 140 17.06 -9.92 -23.10
C LEU A 140 17.83 -10.10 -24.41
N THR A 141 17.13 -10.25 -25.53
CA THR A 141 17.72 -10.44 -26.85
C THR A 141 17.74 -9.14 -27.67
N CYS A 142 17.03 -8.11 -27.22
CA CYS A 142 16.98 -6.80 -27.85
C CYS A 142 18.20 -5.95 -27.45
N LYS A 143 18.71 -5.16 -28.39
CA LYS A 143 19.75 -4.16 -28.09
C LYS A 143 19.17 -2.95 -27.36
N ASN A 144 17.89 -2.66 -27.57
CA ASN A 144 17.20 -1.55 -26.93
C ASN A 144 15.76 -1.94 -26.54
N ILE A 145 15.26 -1.42 -25.42
CA ILE A 145 13.93 -1.72 -24.87
C ILE A 145 12.81 -1.26 -25.83
N SER A 146 13.07 -0.22 -26.63
CA SER A 146 12.14 0.29 -27.66
C SER A 146 11.91 -0.63 -28.85
N ASP A 147 12.66 -1.74 -28.98
CA ASP A 147 12.52 -2.65 -30.12
C ASP A 147 11.28 -3.57 -30.00
N VAL A 148 10.60 -3.59 -28.86
CA VAL A 148 9.46 -4.50 -28.58
C VAL A 148 8.12 -3.95 -29.09
N ASP A 149 8.03 -2.65 -29.39
CA ASP A 149 6.79 -1.98 -29.85
C ASP A 149 6.68 -1.88 -31.39
N LYS A 150 7.47 -2.67 -32.15
CA LYS A 150 7.39 -2.76 -33.62
C LYS A 150 6.75 -4.07 -34.06
#